data_AF-A0AAN7C0F3-F1
#
_entry.id   AF-A0AAN7C0F3-F1
#
_cell.length_a   1.000
_cell.length_b   1.000
_cell.length_c   1.000
_cell.angle_alpha   90.00
_cell.angle_beta   90.00
_cell.angle_gamma   90.00
#
_symmetry.space_group_name_H-M   'P 1'
#
loop_
_entity.id
_entity.type
_entity.pdbx_description
1 polymer ?
#
loop_
_entity_poly.entity_id
_entity_poly.type
_entity_poly.pdbx_seq_one_letter_code
_entity_poly.pdbx_strand_id
1 'polypeptide(L)'
;MLPAACAAGAGGLTIVVVPLVSLRGDIKDRCDALGIECVEWSGRRPHEWAPIVLVTPEAAVSESFGHFVNRQRAMGRLDRIVVDECHVVLDSGAGGAWRSRVLGLRGLVKAETQLVYLTATLRPADEAEFGRLVGLPAAGTRWFRGATTRKNVRYEVRRYDAREEEEEDVVAALVEEKKARYGEEKGKIVVYCDTVKKAEQYARRLGGLCYHRNVG
;
A
#
# COMPACT_ATOMS: atom_id res chain seq x y z
N MET A 1 -4.03 -6.34 -11.45
CA MET A 1 -5.30 -7.05 -11.73
C MET A 1 -5.43 -7.57 -13.14
N LEU A 2 -4.98 -6.85 -14.19
CA LEU A 2 -5.09 -7.31 -15.58
C LEU A 2 -4.55 -8.74 -15.84
N PRO A 3 -3.36 -9.15 -15.35
CA PRO A 3 -2.89 -10.52 -15.56
C PRO A 3 -3.82 -11.58 -14.95
N ALA A 4 -4.40 -11.30 -13.79
CA ALA A 4 -5.34 -12.20 -13.13
C ALA A 4 -6.65 -12.32 -13.91
N ALA A 5 -7.16 -11.21 -14.45
CA ALA A 5 -8.37 -11.22 -15.29
C ALA A 5 -8.18 -12.06 -16.56
N CYS A 6 -7.02 -11.98 -17.21
CA CYS A 6 -6.72 -12.78 -18.40
C CYS A 6 -6.60 -14.28 -18.08
N ALA A 7 -6.08 -14.63 -16.90
CA ALA A 7 -5.90 -16.02 -16.48
C ALA A 7 -7.15 -16.64 -15.83
N ALA A 8 -8.13 -15.83 -15.42
CA ALA A 8 -9.34 -16.27 -14.73
C ALA A 8 -10.12 -17.33 -15.53
N GLY A 9 -10.25 -17.16 -16.85
CA GLY A 9 -10.90 -18.13 -17.74
C GLY A 9 -10.16 -19.48 -17.85
N ALA A 10 -8.86 -19.50 -17.55
CA ALA A 10 -8.04 -20.71 -17.48
C ALA A 10 -7.94 -21.27 -16.04
N GLY A 11 -8.65 -20.68 -15.08
CA GLY A 11 -8.63 -21.08 -13.66
C GLY A 11 -7.40 -20.58 -12.89
N GLY A 12 -6.62 -19.66 -13.43
CA GLY A 12 -5.42 -19.10 -12.80
C GLY A 12 -5.73 -18.29 -11.53
N LEU A 13 -4.86 -18.41 -10.53
CA LEU A 13 -4.93 -17.72 -9.25
C LEU A 13 -3.78 -16.72 -9.10
N THR A 14 -4.14 -15.48 -8.79
CA THR A 14 -3.23 -14.45 -8.30
C THR A 14 -3.49 -14.19 -6.82
N ILE A 15 -2.48 -14.37 -5.98
CA ILE A 15 -2.56 -13.96 -4.57
C ILE A 15 -1.98 -12.56 -4.41
N VAL A 16 -2.65 -11.69 -3.66
CA VAL A 16 -2.19 -10.32 -3.40
C VAL A 16 -2.09 -10.07 -1.89
N VAL A 17 -0.86 -9.89 -1.41
CA VAL A 17 -0.56 -9.55 -0.02
C VAL A 17 -0.66 -8.03 0.14
N VAL A 18 -1.58 -7.55 0.98
CA VAL A 18 -1.89 -6.12 1.13
C VAL A 18 -1.88 -5.75 2.62
N PRO A 19 -1.03 -4.80 3.08
CA PRO A 19 -0.92 -4.47 4.50
C PRO A 19 -2.07 -3.62 5.05
N LEU A 20 -2.74 -2.82 4.22
CA LEU A 20 -3.77 -1.88 4.66
C LEU A 20 -5.18 -2.42 4.35
N VAL A 21 -6.04 -2.45 5.36
CA VAL A 21 -7.45 -2.91 5.23
C VAL A 21 -8.23 -2.05 4.24
N SER A 22 -8.05 -0.73 4.28
CA SER A 22 -8.70 0.21 3.35
C SER A 22 -8.30 -0.07 1.89
N LEU A 23 -7.04 -0.43 1.66
CA LEU A 23 -6.55 -0.73 0.32
C LEU A 23 -7.13 -2.04 -0.22
N ARG A 24 -7.38 -3.04 0.63
CA ARG A 24 -8.09 -4.26 0.22
C ARG A 24 -9.54 -3.99 -0.18
N GLY A 25 -10.24 -3.14 0.57
CA GLY A 25 -11.60 -2.69 0.24
C GLY A 25 -11.64 -2.03 -1.14
N ASP A 26 -10.76 -1.07 -1.38
CA ASP A 26 -10.67 -0.38 -2.67
C ASP A 26 -10.34 -1.34 -3.83
N ILE A 27 -9.42 -2.28 -3.61
CA ILE A 27 -9.09 -3.33 -4.59
C ILE A 27 -10.30 -4.21 -4.89
N LYS A 28 -11.05 -4.62 -3.85
CA LYS A 28 -12.26 -5.42 -4.00
C LYS A 28 -13.34 -4.67 -4.77
N ASP A 29 -13.64 -3.44 -4.39
CA ASP A 29 -14.67 -2.62 -5.02
C ASP A 29 -14.38 -2.42 -6.52
N ARG A 30 -13.11 -2.20 -6.87
CA ARG A 30 -12.68 -2.08 -8.28
C ARG A 30 -12.77 -3.40 -9.04
N CYS A 31 -12.49 -4.52 -8.39
CA CYS A 31 -12.66 -5.85 -8.98
C CYS A 31 -14.13 -6.15 -9.24
N ASP A 32 -15.00 -5.90 -8.25
CA ASP A 32 -16.44 -6.11 -8.35
C ASP A 32 -17.04 -5.23 -9.47
N ALA A 33 -16.62 -3.97 -9.58
CA ALA A 33 -17.03 -3.06 -10.68
C ALA A 33 -16.61 -3.54 -12.08
N LEU A 34 -15.57 -4.37 -12.16
CA LEU A 34 -15.07 -4.97 -13.41
C LEU A 34 -15.54 -6.42 -13.61
N GLY A 35 -16.37 -6.95 -12.71
CA GLY A 35 -16.84 -8.34 -12.76
C GLY A 35 -15.74 -9.39 -12.54
N ILE A 36 -14.65 -9.01 -11.87
CA ILE A 36 -13.54 -9.91 -11.54
C ILE A 36 -13.75 -10.43 -10.12
N GLU A 37 -13.99 -11.74 -9.96
CA GLU A 37 -14.15 -12.32 -8.64
C GLU A 37 -12.88 -12.12 -7.79
N CYS A 38 -13.05 -11.46 -6.65
CA CYS A 38 -11.97 -11.13 -5.72
C CYS A 38 -12.45 -11.36 -4.29
N VAL A 39 -11.70 -12.18 -3.55
CA VAL A 39 -12.08 -12.64 -2.21
C VAL A 39 -10.98 -12.32 -1.21
N GLU A 40 -11.38 -12.05 0.04
CA GLU A 40 -10.43 -11.95 1.14
C GLU A 40 -10.14 -13.34 1.70
N TRP A 41 -8.87 -13.61 1.97
CA TRP A 41 -8.44 -14.83 2.64
C TRP A 41 -9.01 -14.87 4.06
N SER A 42 -9.85 -15.87 4.31
CA SER A 42 -10.28 -16.25 5.65
C SER A 42 -9.82 -17.69 5.92
N GLY A 43 -9.04 -17.92 6.98
CA GLY A 43 -8.56 -19.26 7.33
C GLY A 43 -9.66 -20.28 7.66
N ARG A 44 -10.94 -19.87 7.63
CA ARG A 44 -12.11 -20.70 7.93
C ARG A 44 -12.75 -21.31 6.68
N ARG A 45 -12.61 -20.68 5.50
CA ARG A 45 -13.14 -21.19 4.22
C ARG A 45 -12.19 -20.79 3.09
N PRO A 46 -11.38 -21.72 2.56
CA PRO A 46 -10.56 -21.44 1.39
C PRO A 46 -11.48 -21.24 0.19
N HIS A 47 -11.37 -20.09 -0.45
CA HIS A 47 -12.02 -19.86 -1.75
C HIS A 47 -11.16 -20.53 -2.81
N GLU A 48 -11.46 -21.80 -3.11
CA GLU A 48 -10.60 -22.61 -3.96
C GLU A 48 -10.52 -22.07 -5.39
N TRP A 49 -11.60 -21.48 -5.90
CA TRP A 49 -11.75 -21.15 -7.34
C TRP A 49 -11.63 -19.68 -7.68
N ALA A 50 -11.51 -18.79 -6.70
CA ALA A 50 -11.39 -17.36 -6.95
C ALA A 50 -10.09 -17.05 -7.73
N PRO A 51 -10.14 -16.21 -8.77
CA PRO A 51 -8.96 -15.84 -9.54
C PRO A 51 -8.05 -14.86 -8.77
N ILE A 52 -8.59 -14.17 -7.75
CA ILE A 52 -7.84 -13.24 -6.91
C ILE A 52 -8.16 -13.49 -5.44
N VAL A 53 -7.10 -13.70 -4.64
CA VAL A 53 -7.19 -13.81 -3.17
C VAL A 53 -6.37 -12.70 -2.52
N LEU A 54 -7.03 -11.84 -1.75
CA LEU A 54 -6.41 -10.79 -0.95
C LEU A 54 -6.04 -11.32 0.43
N VAL A 55 -4.82 -11.09 0.89
CA VAL A 55 -4.34 -11.60 2.18
C VAL A 55 -3.54 -10.53 2.94
N THR A 56 -3.68 -10.46 4.26
CA THR A 56 -2.81 -9.62 5.09
C THR A 56 -1.40 -10.22 5.19
N PRO A 57 -0.34 -9.42 5.40
CA PRO A 57 0.99 -9.93 5.70
C PRO A 57 1.00 -10.94 6.86
N GLU A 58 0.24 -10.69 7.93
CA GLU A 58 0.17 -11.55 9.11
C GLU A 58 -0.45 -12.93 8.81
N ALA A 59 -1.50 -12.97 7.98
CA ALA A 59 -2.11 -14.23 7.53
C ALA A 59 -1.26 -14.96 6.48
N ALA A 60 -0.53 -14.21 5.63
CA ALA A 60 0.33 -14.78 4.59
C ALA A 60 1.52 -15.58 5.15
N VAL A 61 1.86 -15.39 6.42
CA VAL A 61 2.90 -16.16 7.12
C VAL A 61 2.35 -17.30 7.97
N SER A 62 1.04 -17.52 7.94
CA SER A 62 0.40 -18.63 8.67
C SER A 62 0.62 -19.96 7.96
N GLU A 63 0.64 -21.05 8.75
CA GLU A 63 0.74 -22.41 8.21
C GLU A 63 -0.45 -22.75 7.31
N SER A 64 -1.66 -22.35 7.71
CA SER A 64 -2.90 -22.56 6.94
C SER A 64 -2.82 -21.96 5.53
N PHE A 65 -2.22 -20.78 5.41
CA PHE A 65 -2.00 -20.14 4.12
C PHE A 65 -0.91 -20.84 3.32
N GLY A 66 0.18 -21.28 3.96
CA GLY A 66 1.20 -22.11 3.32
C GLY A 66 0.62 -23.40 2.69
N HIS A 67 -0.28 -24.09 3.41
CA HIS A 67 -1.00 -25.26 2.89
C HIS A 67 -1.90 -24.91 1.69
N PHE A 68 -2.57 -23.75 1.72
CA PHE A 68 -3.36 -23.26 0.59
C PHE A 68 -2.48 -22.99 -0.64
N VAL A 69 -1.37 -22.27 -0.49
CA VAL A 69 -0.41 -22.00 -1.57
C VAL A 69 0.12 -23.29 -2.18
N ASN A 70 0.54 -24.26 -1.36
CA ASN A 70 1.03 -25.55 -1.83
C ASN A 70 -0.04 -26.33 -2.61
N ARG A 71 -1.29 -26.31 -2.16
CA ARG A 71 -2.41 -26.95 -2.85
C ARG A 71 -2.69 -26.32 -4.22
N GLN A 72 -2.75 -24.98 -4.27
CA GLN A 72 -2.99 -24.25 -5.52
C GLN A 72 -1.85 -24.45 -6.53
N ARG A 73 -0.61 -24.54 -6.05
CA ARG A 73 0.56 -24.92 -6.86
C ARG A 73 0.42 -26.35 -7.39
N ALA A 74 0.06 -27.31 -6.54
CA ALA A 74 -0.11 -28.72 -6.94
C ALA A 74 -1.22 -28.91 -7.99
N MET A 75 -2.25 -28.07 -7.96
CA MET A 75 -3.31 -28.04 -8.99
C MET A 75 -2.90 -27.31 -10.28
N GLY A 76 -1.68 -26.75 -10.36
CA GLY A 76 -1.21 -25.99 -11.52
C GLY A 76 -1.91 -24.64 -11.72
N ARG A 77 -2.51 -24.08 -10.66
CA ARG A 77 -3.33 -22.86 -10.75
C ARG A 77 -2.64 -21.60 -10.22
N LEU A 78 -1.57 -21.74 -9.43
CA LEU A 78 -0.89 -20.60 -8.84
C LEU A 78 0.01 -19.88 -9.85
N ASP A 79 -0.50 -18.81 -10.45
CA ASP A 79 0.23 -18.04 -11.47
C ASP A 79 1.29 -17.11 -10.88
N ARG A 80 0.95 -16.44 -9.78
CA ARG A 80 1.82 -15.46 -9.13
C ARG A 80 1.37 -15.08 -7.72
N ILE A 81 2.31 -14.52 -6.97
CA ILE A 81 2.05 -13.84 -5.70
C ILE A 81 2.55 -12.40 -5.82
N VAL A 82 1.66 -11.46 -5.56
CA VAL A 82 1.93 -10.02 -5.55
C VAL A 82 2.04 -9.57 -4.09
N VAL A 83 3.08 -8.82 -3.74
CA VAL A 83 3.26 -8.22 -2.41
C VAL A 83 3.25 -6.71 -2.58
N ASP A 84 2.17 -6.09 -2.12
CA ASP A 84 1.99 -4.64 -2.17
C ASP A 84 2.62 -3.96 -0.95
N GLU A 85 3.04 -2.71 -1.13
CA GLU A 85 3.83 -1.94 -0.17
C GLU A 85 4.99 -2.76 0.42
N CYS A 86 5.73 -3.45 -0.45
CA CYS A 86 6.71 -4.44 -0.03
C CYS A 86 7.84 -3.89 0.84
N HIS A 87 8.13 -2.59 0.73
CA HIS A 87 9.20 -1.91 1.45
C HIS A 87 9.07 -2.00 2.98
N VAL A 88 7.87 -2.29 3.50
CA VAL A 88 7.60 -2.49 4.94
C VAL A 88 8.51 -3.57 5.56
N VAL A 89 9.04 -4.52 4.77
CA VAL A 89 10.02 -5.50 5.27
C VAL A 89 11.32 -4.86 5.76
N LEU A 90 11.71 -3.69 5.23
CA LEU A 90 12.92 -2.96 5.62
C LEU A 90 12.75 -2.29 6.99
N ASP A 91 11.56 -1.78 7.29
CA ASP A 91 11.24 -1.15 8.57
C ASP A 91 11.37 -2.15 9.74
N SER A 92 11.13 -3.44 9.47
CA SER A 92 11.34 -4.53 10.43
C SER A 92 12.79 -4.98 10.58
N GLY A 93 13.69 -4.60 9.65
CA GLY A 93 15.12 -4.94 9.69
C GLY A 93 15.98 -3.91 10.42
N ALA A 94 15.59 -2.63 10.39
CA ALA A 94 16.34 -1.51 10.96
C ALA A 94 15.85 -1.11 12.36
N GLY A 95 16.07 -1.97 13.36
CA GLY A 95 16.14 -1.52 14.77
C GLY A 95 14.85 -1.44 15.59
N GLY A 96 13.76 -2.13 15.23
CA GLY A 96 12.59 -2.20 16.10
C GLY A 96 11.71 -3.40 15.80
N ALA A 97 11.19 -4.06 16.83
CA ALA A 97 10.29 -5.22 16.80
C ALA A 97 8.91 -4.96 16.13
N TRP A 98 8.82 -3.94 15.27
CA TRP A 98 7.61 -3.62 14.55
C TRP A 98 7.50 -4.56 13.34
N ARG A 99 6.66 -5.59 13.53
CA ARG A 99 6.29 -6.63 12.55
C ARG A 99 7.35 -7.68 12.20
N SER A 100 7.95 -8.32 13.21
CA SER A 100 8.75 -9.56 13.02
C SER A 100 8.05 -10.63 12.15
N ARG A 101 6.72 -10.66 12.15
CA ARG A 101 5.91 -11.52 11.27
C ARG A 101 6.07 -11.20 9.78
N VAL A 102 6.28 -9.94 9.40
CA VAL A 102 6.46 -9.53 7.98
C VAL A 102 7.75 -10.08 7.40
N LEU A 103 8.81 -10.28 8.21
CA LEU A 103 10.02 -11.00 7.76
C LEU A 103 9.71 -12.46 7.36
N GLY A 104 8.64 -13.04 7.89
CA GLY A 104 8.13 -14.35 7.49
C GLY A 104 7.68 -14.41 6.03
N LEU A 105 7.39 -13.27 5.38
CA LEU A 105 7.08 -13.21 3.95
C LEU A 105 8.23 -13.70 3.07
N ARG A 106 9.46 -13.74 3.60
CA ARG A 106 10.57 -14.46 2.95
C ARG A 106 10.20 -15.89 2.57
N GLY A 107 9.31 -16.54 3.33
CA GLY A 107 8.83 -17.89 3.04
C GLY A 107 8.11 -18.02 1.69
N LEU A 108 7.59 -16.92 1.12
CA LEU A 108 6.88 -16.93 -0.17
C LEU A 108 7.77 -17.36 -1.34
N VAL A 109 9.09 -17.23 -1.24
CA VAL A 109 10.02 -17.73 -2.27
C VAL A 109 9.92 -19.24 -2.47
N LYS A 110 9.46 -19.98 -1.46
CA LYS A 110 9.21 -21.44 -1.55
C LYS A 110 7.99 -21.79 -2.40
N ALA A 111 7.19 -20.80 -2.80
CA ALA A 111 6.07 -21.03 -3.71
C ALA A 111 6.56 -21.37 -5.14
N GLU A 112 7.81 -21.06 -5.49
CA GLU A 112 8.42 -21.35 -6.80
C GLU A 112 7.56 -20.87 -7.99
N THR A 113 6.79 -19.81 -7.76
CA THR A 113 5.95 -19.13 -8.75
C THR A 113 6.48 -17.71 -8.97
N GLN A 114 5.92 -16.97 -9.93
CA GLN A 114 6.30 -15.58 -10.12
C GLN A 114 5.96 -14.75 -8.88
N LEU A 115 6.96 -14.10 -8.30
CA LEU A 115 6.77 -13.10 -7.26
C LEU A 115 6.85 -11.70 -7.86
N VAL A 116 5.91 -10.84 -7.48
CA VAL A 116 5.86 -9.44 -7.92
C VAL A 116 5.79 -8.54 -6.68
N TYR A 117 6.80 -7.70 -6.50
CA TYR A 117 6.88 -6.77 -5.36
C TYR A 117 6.59 -5.35 -5.85
N LEU A 118 5.62 -4.69 -5.21
CA LEU A 118 5.16 -3.35 -5.58
C LEU A 118 5.44 -2.36 -4.43
N THR A 119 5.96 -1.19 -4.78
CA THR A 119 6.25 -0.11 -3.84
C THR A 119 6.51 1.20 -4.57
N ALA A 120 6.14 2.32 -3.95
CA ALA A 120 6.48 3.66 -4.43
C ALA A 120 7.73 4.25 -3.75
N THR A 121 8.19 3.67 -2.64
CA THR A 121 9.11 4.32 -1.69
C THR A 121 10.47 3.62 -1.52
N LEU A 122 10.70 2.50 -2.22
CA LEU A 122 11.98 1.79 -2.12
C LEU A 122 13.11 2.55 -2.83
N ARG A 123 14.09 3.03 -2.04
CA ARG A 123 15.26 3.74 -2.55
C ARG A 123 16.19 2.76 -3.28
N PRO A 124 16.90 3.19 -4.35
CA PRO A 124 17.88 2.35 -5.03
C PRO A 124 18.95 1.76 -4.10
N ALA A 125 19.38 2.53 -3.10
CA ALA A 125 20.36 2.08 -2.12
C ALA A 125 19.89 0.91 -1.23
N ASP A 126 18.58 0.72 -1.08
CA ASP A 126 18.01 -0.32 -0.20
C ASP A 126 17.64 -1.59 -0.98
N GLU A 127 17.80 -1.64 -2.31
CA GLU A 127 17.39 -2.78 -3.14
C GLU A 127 18.11 -4.09 -2.76
N ALA A 128 19.41 -4.01 -2.50
CA ALA A 128 20.22 -5.17 -2.11
C ALA A 128 19.78 -5.72 -0.75
N GLU A 129 19.54 -4.83 0.21
CA GLU A 129 19.07 -5.20 1.55
C GLU A 129 17.65 -5.77 1.49
N PHE A 130 16.76 -5.14 0.72
CA PHE A 130 15.41 -5.67 0.48
C PHE A 130 15.49 -7.08 -0.09
N GLY A 131 16.25 -7.28 -1.17
CA GLY A 131 16.43 -8.58 -1.81
C GLY A 131 16.93 -9.65 -0.83
N ARG A 132 17.88 -9.29 0.05
CA ARG A 132 18.39 -10.15 1.12
C ARG A 132 17.29 -10.54 2.12
N LEU A 133 16.49 -9.57 2.57
CA LEU A 133 15.43 -9.79 3.56
C LEU A 133 14.30 -10.69 3.02
N VAL A 134 13.85 -10.47 1.79
CA VAL A 134 12.78 -11.27 1.18
C VAL A 134 13.28 -12.56 0.52
N GLY A 135 14.60 -12.76 0.43
CA GLY A 135 15.21 -13.96 -0.15
C GLY A 135 15.17 -14.03 -1.67
N LEU A 136 15.15 -12.88 -2.34
CA LEU A 136 15.17 -12.81 -3.80
C LEU A 136 16.56 -13.18 -4.34
N PRO A 137 16.64 -14.03 -5.39
CA PRO A 137 17.90 -14.35 -6.03
C PRO A 137 18.39 -13.14 -6.84
N ALA A 138 19.66 -12.79 -6.69
CA ALA A 138 20.27 -11.70 -7.48
C ALA A 138 20.18 -12.00 -8.99
N ALA A 139 20.46 -13.25 -9.37
CA ALA A 139 20.21 -13.75 -10.72
C ALA A 139 18.70 -14.04 -10.89
N GLY A 140 18.04 -13.30 -11.79
CA GLY A 140 16.62 -13.51 -12.11
C GLY A 140 15.65 -12.46 -11.53
N THR A 141 16.12 -11.60 -10.62
CA THR A 141 15.31 -10.46 -10.17
C THR A 141 15.41 -9.31 -11.17
N ARG A 142 14.27 -8.77 -11.60
CA ARG A 142 14.19 -7.59 -12.48
C ARG A 142 13.61 -6.40 -11.71
N TRP A 143 14.31 -5.28 -11.77
CA TRP A 143 13.88 -4.02 -11.18
C TRP A 143 13.26 -3.11 -12.24
N PHE A 144 12.04 -2.67 -12.00
CA PHE A 144 11.36 -1.69 -12.84
C PHE A 144 11.11 -0.43 -12.03
N ARG A 145 11.60 0.72 -12.51
CA ARG A 145 11.42 2.02 -11.85
C ARG A 145 10.65 2.97 -12.75
N GLY A 146 9.55 3.50 -12.22
CA GLY A 146 8.82 4.60 -12.83
C GLY A 146 9.40 5.94 -12.40
N ALA A 147 9.26 6.96 -13.25
CA ALA A 147 9.56 8.33 -12.87
C ALA A 147 8.57 8.80 -11.79
N THR A 148 9.08 9.44 -10.73
CA THR A 148 8.25 10.05 -9.68
C THR A 148 7.75 11.44 -10.05
N THR A 149 8.25 12.01 -11.16
CA THR A 149 7.86 13.34 -11.65
C THR A 149 6.39 13.34 -12.09
N ARG A 150 5.59 14.21 -11.47
CA ARG A 150 4.17 14.39 -11.81
C ARG A 150 3.96 15.74 -12.51
N LYS A 151 3.65 15.71 -13.81
CA LYS A 151 3.43 16.93 -14.63
C LYS A 151 2.25 17.78 -14.16
N ASN A 152 1.31 17.18 -13.44
CA ASN A 152 0.13 17.82 -12.87
C ASN A 152 0.35 18.35 -11.44
N VAL A 153 1.59 18.33 -10.91
CA VAL A 153 1.92 18.83 -9.57
C VAL A 153 2.83 20.03 -9.66
N ARG A 154 2.42 21.13 -9.01
CA ARG A 154 3.23 22.33 -8.81
C ARG A 154 3.77 22.35 -7.39
N TYR A 155 5.08 22.54 -7.26
CA TYR A 155 5.76 22.75 -5.98
C TYR A 155 5.94 24.25 -5.74
N GLU A 156 5.67 24.71 -4.53
CA GLU A 156 5.81 26.11 -4.12
C GLU A 156 6.26 26.16 -2.66
N VAL A 157 7.23 27.02 -2.36
CA VAL A 157 7.68 27.30 -1.00
C VAL A 157 7.27 28.73 -0.67
N ARG A 158 6.42 28.90 0.34
CA ARG A 158 6.07 30.21 0.88
C ARG A 158 6.78 30.40 2.22
N ARG A 159 7.45 31.53 2.36
CA ARG A 159 8.09 31.96 3.61
C ARG A 159 7.13 32.93 4.31
N TYR A 160 7.11 32.88 5.63
CA TYR A 160 6.38 33.80 6.51
C TYR A 160 7.31 34.19 7.67
N ASP A 161 7.06 35.34 8.30
CA ASP A 161 7.85 35.76 9.47
C ASP A 161 7.19 35.27 10.76
N ALA A 162 7.77 34.25 11.38
CA ALA A 162 7.25 33.68 12.63
C ALA A 162 7.30 34.64 13.84
N ARG A 163 7.88 35.83 13.70
CA ARG A 163 7.85 36.89 14.73
C ARG A 163 6.66 37.83 14.58
N GLU A 164 6.15 37.96 13.36
CA GLU A 164 5.09 38.91 13.00
C GLU A 164 3.77 38.20 12.68
N GLU A 165 3.85 36.94 12.25
CA GLU A 165 2.72 36.15 11.78
C GLU A 165 2.62 34.81 12.54
N GLU A 166 1.40 34.48 12.96
CA GLU A 166 1.10 33.15 13.47
C GLU A 166 0.98 32.16 12.30
N GLU A 167 1.68 31.02 12.40
CA GLU A 167 1.68 29.95 11.38
C GLU A 167 0.25 29.53 10.99
N GLU A 168 -0.65 29.48 11.98
CA GLU A 168 -2.06 29.16 11.79
C GLU A 168 -2.78 30.12 10.83
N ASP A 169 -2.55 31.43 10.97
CA ASP A 169 -3.19 32.43 10.14
C ASP A 169 -2.63 32.44 8.72
N VAL A 170 -1.32 32.20 8.57
CA VAL A 170 -0.66 32.03 7.27
C VAL A 170 -1.25 30.83 6.53
N VAL A 171 -1.41 29.70 7.21
CA VAL A 171 -2.03 28.49 6.64
C VAL A 171 -3.50 28.74 6.29
N ALA A 172 -4.26 29.41 7.17
CA ALA A 172 -5.66 29.74 6.91
C ALA A 172 -5.82 30.63 5.68
N ALA A 173 -5.03 31.70 5.56
CA ALA A 173 -5.05 32.57 4.40
C ALA A 173 -4.71 31.82 3.10
N LEU A 174 -3.73 30.91 3.15
CA LEU A 174 -3.37 30.07 2.01
C LEU A 174 -4.52 29.14 1.60
N VAL A 175 -5.18 28.49 2.56
CA VAL A 175 -6.29 27.59 2.30
C VAL A 175 -7.45 28.34 1.64
N GLU A 176 -7.81 29.51 2.15
CA GLU A 176 -8.86 30.36 1.58
C GLU A 176 -8.50 30.84 0.17
N GLU A 177 -7.25 31.25 -0.08
CA GLU A 177 -6.78 31.58 -1.44
C GLU A 177 -6.97 30.40 -2.40
N LYS A 178 -6.62 29.17 -1.98
CA LYS A 178 -6.77 27.98 -2.84
C LYS A 178 -8.22 27.59 -3.06
N LYS A 179 -9.07 27.69 -2.04
CA LYS A 179 -10.53 27.49 -2.18
C LYS A 179 -11.12 28.47 -3.18
N ALA A 180 -10.81 29.76 -3.06
CA ALA A 180 -11.28 30.79 -3.99
C ALA A 180 -10.80 30.53 -5.43
N ARG A 181 -9.55 30.10 -5.59
CA ARG A 181 -8.96 29.83 -6.91
C ARG A 181 -9.54 28.61 -7.62
N TYR A 182 -9.79 27.52 -6.88
CA TYR A 182 -10.17 26.24 -7.49
C TYR A 182 -11.65 25.91 -7.34
N GLY A 183 -12.37 26.59 -6.43
CA GLY A 183 -13.75 26.28 -6.05
C GLY A 183 -13.82 25.10 -5.09
N GLU A 184 -14.63 25.23 -4.03
CA GLU A 184 -14.77 24.21 -2.98
C GLU A 184 -15.31 22.88 -3.51
N GLU A 185 -16.12 22.90 -4.57
CA GLU A 185 -16.73 21.70 -5.14
C GLU A 185 -15.78 20.90 -6.05
N LYS A 186 -14.69 21.50 -6.52
CA LYS A 186 -13.81 20.89 -7.54
C LYS A 186 -12.55 20.25 -6.96
N GLY A 187 -12.23 20.47 -5.69
CA GLY A 187 -10.99 20.00 -5.10
C GLY A 187 -11.03 19.83 -3.58
N LYS A 188 -10.25 18.89 -3.08
CA LYS A 188 -10.02 18.69 -1.64
C LYS A 188 -8.65 19.26 -1.28
N ILE A 189 -8.55 19.88 -0.11
CA ILE A 189 -7.29 20.38 0.45
C ILE A 189 -6.91 19.50 1.63
N VAL A 190 -5.65 19.09 1.70
CA VAL A 190 -5.08 18.36 2.84
C VAL A 190 -3.97 19.21 3.42
N VAL A 191 -4.05 19.49 4.71
CA VAL A 191 -3.03 20.21 5.47
C VAL A 191 -2.35 19.22 6.39
N TYR A 192 -1.04 19.07 6.24
CA TYR A 192 -0.20 18.25 7.13
C TYR A 192 0.46 19.13 8.18
N CYS A 193 0.56 18.62 9.41
CA CYS A 193 1.23 19.27 10.52
C CYS A 193 1.99 18.24 11.36
N ASP A 194 2.90 18.72 12.19
CA ASP A 194 3.87 17.91 12.96
C ASP A 194 3.29 17.31 14.26
N THR A 195 2.22 17.89 14.80
CA THR A 195 1.65 17.50 16.10
C THR A 195 0.13 17.39 16.05
N VAL A 196 -0.42 16.51 16.90
CA VAL A 196 -1.88 16.35 17.09
C VAL A 196 -2.52 17.66 17.52
N LYS A 197 -1.86 18.40 18.42
CA LYS A 197 -2.35 19.70 18.92
C LYS A 197 -2.51 20.70 17.77
N LYS A 198 -1.54 20.81 16.86
CA LYS A 198 -1.66 21.66 15.67
C LYS A 198 -2.75 21.18 14.73
N ALA A 199 -2.88 19.87 14.53
CA ALA A 199 -3.92 19.29 13.66
C ALA A 199 -5.33 19.70 14.14
N GLU A 200 -5.59 19.55 15.44
CA GLU A 200 -6.87 19.94 16.05
C GLU A 200 -7.11 21.45 15.99
N GLN A 201 -6.07 22.26 16.20
CA GLN A 201 -6.12 23.72 16.09
C GLN A 201 -6.48 24.15 14.67
N TYR A 202 -5.74 23.68 13.67
CA TYR A 202 -6.02 23.97 12.26
C TYR A 202 -7.40 23.45 11.84
N ALA A 203 -7.80 22.26 12.26
CA ALA A 203 -9.13 21.74 11.94
C ALA A 203 -10.25 22.66 12.46
N ARG A 204 -10.14 23.15 13.71
CA ARG A 204 -11.08 24.12 14.27
C ARG A 204 -11.08 25.44 13.48
N ARG A 205 -9.90 25.96 13.16
CA ARG A 205 -9.73 27.24 12.45
C ARG A 205 -10.21 27.22 11.00
N LEU A 206 -10.00 26.10 10.32
CA LEU A 206 -10.33 25.90 8.91
C LEU A 206 -11.74 25.33 8.70
N GLY A 207 -12.42 24.89 9.76
CA GLY A 207 -13.69 24.17 9.68
C GLY A 207 -13.55 22.78 9.02
N GLY A 208 -12.37 22.17 9.11
CA GLY A 208 -12.03 20.91 8.45
C GLY A 208 -12.13 19.68 9.35
N LEU A 209 -12.10 18.49 8.74
CA LEU A 209 -11.96 17.23 9.48
C LEU A 209 -10.52 17.06 9.97
N CYS A 210 -10.36 16.60 11.22
CA CYS A 210 -9.06 16.28 11.80
C CYS A 210 -8.81 14.77 11.79
N TYR A 211 -7.62 14.34 11.33
CA TYR A 211 -7.20 12.94 11.36
C TYR A 211 -5.87 12.81 12.09
N HIS A 212 -5.85 11.96 13.12
CA HIS A 212 -4.64 11.57 13.83
C HIS A 212 -4.83 10.20 14.49
N ARG A 213 -3.75 9.63 15.01
CA ARG A 213 -3.69 8.26 15.56
C ARG A 213 -4.71 7.90 16.66
N ASN A 214 -5.38 8.89 17.29
CA ASN A 214 -6.34 8.62 18.36
C ASN A 214 -7.80 8.76 17.89
N VAL A 215 -8.03 9.16 16.63
CA VAL A 215 -9.36 9.42 16.04
C VAL A 215 -9.66 8.47 14.87
N GLY A 216 -8.69 7.63 14.47
CA GLY A 216 -8.83 6.61 13.43
C GLY A 216 -8.33 5.25 13.87
#